data_AF-A0A9P6NC67-F1
#
_entry.id   AF-A0A9P6NC67-F1
#
_cell.length_a   1.000
_cell.length_b   1.000
_cell.length_c   1.000
_cell.angle_alpha   90.00
_cell.angle_beta   90.00
_cell.angle_gamma   90.00
#
_symmetry.space_group_name_H-M   'P 1'
#
loop_
_entity.id
_entity.type
_entity.pdbx_description
1 polymer ?
#
loop_
_entity_poly.entity_id
_entity_poly.type
_entity_poly.pdbx_seq_one_letter_code
_entity_poly.pdbx_strand_id
1 'polypeptide(L)'
;MITKHWQDGLTIHIKAMWGMLEANTLPLPADPRSLEQFSQSFNTFKQVECVLEDAATANLVSEAEVKVLKQGHEGKTKLTPGMLFLDEVAIGMVTWHLAKLGIYIWGPDLTETADSLFNSACRLAALKSFCEVALLGPYVNVNKAYLNNFPLLTMAYNHFVHYLSAAHFKKELIKPGSHMLVTQRSVILR
;
A
#
# COMPACT_ATOMS: atom_id res chain seq x y z
N MET A 1 26.58 -3.94 -10.01
CA MET A 1 25.17 -4.28 -10.32
C MET A 1 24.47 -4.47 -8.97
N ILE A 2 23.99 -3.39 -8.36
CA ILE A 2 23.37 -3.41 -7.02
C ILE A 2 21.89 -3.77 -7.23
N THR A 3 21.49 -4.93 -6.77
CA THR A 3 20.16 -5.47 -6.99
C THR A 3 19.11 -4.71 -6.15
N LYS A 4 18.04 -4.26 -6.82
CA LYS A 4 16.94 -3.43 -6.30
C LYS A 4 15.92 -4.18 -5.43
N HIS A 5 16.33 -5.24 -4.74
CA HIS A 5 15.41 -6.20 -4.11
C HIS A 5 14.44 -5.59 -3.08
N TRP A 6 14.83 -4.52 -2.37
CA TRP A 6 13.96 -3.86 -1.40
C TRP A 6 12.92 -2.94 -2.05
N GLN A 7 13.22 -2.33 -3.20
CA GLN A 7 12.26 -1.51 -3.95
C GLN A 7 11.17 -2.39 -4.54
N ASP A 8 11.55 -3.56 -5.05
CA ASP A 8 10.62 -4.57 -5.55
C ASP A 8 9.74 -5.09 -4.41
N GLY A 9 10.34 -5.43 -3.25
CA GLY A 9 9.61 -5.83 -2.05
C GLY A 9 8.61 -4.77 -1.59
N LEU A 10 9.03 -3.51 -1.46
CA LEU A 10 8.15 -2.40 -1.08
C LEU A 10 7.03 -2.19 -2.10
N THR A 11 7.33 -2.27 -3.39
CA THR A 11 6.33 -2.14 -4.46
C THR A 11 5.29 -3.25 -4.38
N ILE A 12 5.72 -4.49 -4.13
CA ILE A 12 4.81 -5.62 -3.96
C ILE A 12 3.95 -5.44 -2.72
N HIS A 13 4.55 -5.02 -1.59
CA HIS A 13 3.81 -4.72 -0.35
C HIS A 13 2.71 -3.70 -0.59
N ILE A 14 3.05 -2.59 -1.25
CA ILE A 14 2.10 -1.53 -1.57
C ILE A 14 0.97 -2.06 -2.46
N LYS A 15 1.30 -2.80 -3.53
CA LYS A 15 0.30 -3.39 -4.43
C LYS A 15 -0.63 -4.35 -3.69
N ALA A 16 -0.09 -5.13 -2.76
CA ALA A 16 -0.87 -6.04 -1.92
C ALA A 16 -1.85 -5.29 -1.02
N MET A 17 -1.37 -4.26 -0.31
CA MET A 17 -2.24 -3.39 0.49
C MET A 17 -3.35 -2.76 -0.36
N TRP A 18 -3.03 -2.32 -1.58
CA TRP A 18 -3.96 -1.68 -2.50
C TRP A 18 -4.92 -2.66 -3.21
N GLY A 19 -4.80 -3.97 -2.99
CA GLY A 19 -5.61 -4.98 -3.66
C GLY A 19 -5.28 -5.17 -5.16
N MET A 20 -4.12 -4.70 -5.62
CA MET A 20 -3.64 -4.86 -7.00
C MET A 20 -2.98 -6.24 -7.19
N LEU A 21 -3.81 -7.29 -7.16
CA LEU A 21 -3.36 -8.69 -7.16
C LEU A 21 -2.94 -9.22 -8.53
N GLU A 22 -3.46 -8.62 -9.59
CA GLU A 22 -3.24 -9.03 -10.98
C GLU A 22 -2.28 -8.07 -11.71
N ALA A 23 -1.68 -8.56 -12.80
CA ALA A 23 -0.87 -7.71 -13.67
C ALA A 23 -1.77 -6.66 -14.34
N ASN A 24 -1.35 -5.39 -14.27
CA ASN A 24 -2.04 -4.22 -14.86
C ASN A 24 -3.35 -3.80 -14.18
N THR A 25 -3.63 -4.26 -12.96
CA THR A 25 -4.68 -3.64 -12.14
C THR A 25 -4.32 -2.18 -11.90
N LEU A 26 -5.29 -1.29 -12.07
CA LEU A 26 -5.12 0.14 -11.83
C LEU A 26 -5.33 0.45 -10.34
N PRO A 27 -4.69 1.51 -9.80
CA PRO A 27 -4.99 1.96 -8.45
C PRO A 27 -6.45 2.40 -8.36
N LEU A 28 -7.16 1.88 -7.36
CA LEU A 28 -8.52 2.30 -7.05
C LEU A 28 -8.49 3.66 -6.33
N PRO A 29 -9.53 4.51 -6.51
CA PRO A 29 -9.70 5.71 -5.70
C PRO A 29 -9.72 5.37 -4.20
N ALA A 30 -9.37 6.35 -3.36
CA ALA A 30 -9.51 6.23 -1.92
C ALA A 30 -10.97 5.94 -1.52
N ASP A 31 -11.17 5.03 -0.57
CA ASP A 31 -12.51 4.66 -0.09
C ASP A 31 -13.13 5.83 0.70
N PRO A 32 -14.31 6.34 0.30
CA PRO A 32 -14.90 7.52 0.93
C PRO A 32 -15.17 7.35 2.43
N ARG A 33 -15.50 6.13 2.88
CA ARG A 33 -15.74 5.83 4.30
C ARG A 33 -14.44 5.95 5.10
N SER A 34 -13.32 5.52 4.53
CA SER A 34 -12.00 5.67 5.12
C SER A 34 -11.57 7.13 5.22
N LEU A 35 -11.85 7.94 4.18
CA LEU A 35 -11.59 9.38 4.21
C LEU A 35 -12.41 10.08 5.31
N GLU A 36 -13.71 9.78 5.39
CA GLU A 36 -14.61 10.35 6.40
C GLU A 36 -14.15 9.97 7.82
N GLN A 37 -14.01 8.67 8.11
CA GLN A 37 -13.58 8.16 9.41
C GLN A 37 -12.25 8.76 9.87
N PHE A 38 -11.27 8.81 8.95
CA PHE A 38 -9.95 9.37 9.25
C PHE A 38 -10.03 10.87 9.55
N SER A 39 -10.76 11.64 8.73
CA SER A 39 -10.90 13.10 8.91
C SER A 39 -11.57 13.49 10.23
N GLN A 40 -12.47 12.66 10.74
CA GLN A 40 -13.10 12.87 12.05
C GLN A 40 -12.16 12.54 13.22
N SER A 41 -11.15 11.71 12.98
CA SER A 41 -10.28 11.15 14.03
C SER A 41 -8.95 11.90 14.17
N PHE A 42 -8.42 12.46 13.08
CA PHE A 42 -7.08 13.05 13.05
C PHE A 42 -7.07 14.45 12.44
N ASN A 43 -6.37 15.36 13.12
CA ASN A 43 -6.13 16.73 12.65
C ASN A 43 -4.65 17.04 12.43
N THR A 44 -3.75 16.18 12.94
CA THR A 44 -2.30 16.39 12.85
C THR A 44 -1.57 15.09 12.60
N PHE A 45 -0.41 15.15 11.95
CA PHE A 45 0.41 13.96 11.70
C PHE A 45 0.95 13.36 13.00
N LYS A 46 1.22 14.19 14.02
CA LYS A 46 1.66 13.71 15.33
C LYS A 46 0.64 12.77 15.99
N GLN A 47 -0.66 13.04 15.86
CA GLN A 47 -1.69 12.14 16.37
C GLN A 47 -1.64 10.78 15.67
N VAL A 48 -1.44 10.78 14.34
CA VAL A 48 -1.29 9.56 13.54
C VAL A 48 -0.07 8.76 14.00
N GLU A 49 1.08 9.41 14.19
CA GLU A 49 2.30 8.78 14.69
C GLU A 49 2.07 8.14 16.07
N CYS A 50 1.51 8.89 17.02
CA CYS A 50 1.25 8.39 18.37
C CYS A 50 0.36 7.14 18.37
N VAL A 51 -0.74 7.14 17.61
CA VAL A 51 -1.67 6.00 17.54
C VAL A 51 -1.00 4.75 16.96
N LEU A 52 -0.13 4.91 15.97
CA LEU A 52 0.62 3.80 15.36
C LEU A 52 1.83 3.33 16.18
N GLU A 53 2.28 4.10 17.17
CA GLU A 53 3.38 3.71 18.07
C GLU A 53 2.88 3.06 19.36
N ASP A 54 1.72 3.47 19.86
CA ASP A 54 1.17 2.97 21.11
C ASP A 54 0.29 1.73 20.90
N ALA A 55 0.81 0.55 21.22
CA ALA A 55 0.07 -0.71 21.16
C ALA A 55 -1.21 -0.74 22.04
N ALA A 56 -1.30 0.09 23.08
CA ALA A 56 -2.49 0.16 23.94
C ALA A 56 -3.62 1.01 23.36
N THR A 57 -3.33 1.83 22.34
CA THR A 57 -4.36 2.62 21.67
C THR A 57 -5.36 1.72 20.96
N ALA A 58 -6.65 1.92 21.26
CA ALA A 58 -7.74 1.17 20.66
C ALA A 58 -7.86 1.41 19.15
N ASN A 59 -8.27 0.37 18.42
CA ASN A 59 -8.55 0.48 16.99
C ASN A 59 -9.77 1.39 16.75
N LEU A 60 -9.69 2.25 15.73
CA LEU A 60 -10.81 3.12 15.34
C LEU A 60 -11.92 2.35 14.62
N VAL A 61 -11.57 1.26 13.95
CA VAL A 61 -12.51 0.33 13.30
C VAL A 61 -12.13 -1.10 13.66
N SER A 62 -13.07 -2.05 13.51
CA SER A 62 -12.75 -3.45 13.76
C SER A 62 -11.79 -3.99 12.70
N GLU A 63 -10.79 -4.78 13.10
CA GLU A 63 -9.89 -5.48 12.17
C GLU A 63 -10.68 -6.37 11.18
N ALA A 64 -11.82 -6.90 11.59
CA ALA A 64 -12.70 -7.69 10.74
C ALA A 64 -13.32 -6.86 9.58
N GLU A 65 -13.45 -5.55 9.74
CA GLU A 65 -14.02 -4.64 8.75
C GLU A 65 -12.99 -4.16 7.72
N VAL A 66 -11.70 -4.22 8.08
CA VAL A 66 -10.60 -3.91 7.16
C VAL A 66 -10.52 -4.98 6.07
N LYS A 67 -10.29 -4.55 4.83
CA LYS A 67 -10.20 -5.42 3.65
C LYS A 67 -8.79 -5.37 3.06
N VAL A 68 -7.87 -6.10 3.71
CA VAL A 68 -6.55 -6.41 3.15
C VAL A 68 -6.63 -7.75 2.45
N LEU A 69 -6.27 -7.83 1.17
CA LEU A 69 -6.09 -9.09 0.42
C LEU A 69 -7.27 -10.08 0.39
N LYS A 70 -8.46 -9.72 0.92
CA LYS A 70 -9.63 -10.62 1.05
C LYS A 70 -10.05 -11.27 -0.28
N GLN A 71 -9.91 -10.57 -1.41
CA GLN A 71 -10.25 -11.14 -2.73
C GLN A 71 -9.23 -12.19 -3.22
N GLY A 72 -7.97 -12.12 -2.78
CA GLY A 72 -6.91 -13.05 -3.19
C GLY A 72 -6.91 -14.37 -2.43
N HIS A 73 -7.23 -14.34 -1.13
CA HIS A 73 -7.27 -15.54 -0.28
C HIS A 73 -8.55 -16.39 -0.46
N GLU A 74 -9.65 -15.80 -0.95
CA GLU A 74 -10.88 -16.54 -1.28
C GLU A 74 -10.75 -17.45 -2.52
N GLY A 75 -9.55 -17.62 -3.09
CA GLY A 75 -9.28 -18.54 -4.19
C GLY A 75 -9.83 -18.08 -5.55
N LYS A 76 -10.36 -16.86 -5.64
CA LYS A 76 -10.98 -16.31 -6.86
C LYS A 76 -9.99 -15.67 -7.83
N THR A 77 -8.74 -15.42 -7.42
CA THR A 77 -7.76 -14.65 -8.21
C THR A 77 -6.38 -15.30 -8.18
N LYS A 78 -5.73 -15.45 -9.34
CA LYS A 78 -4.33 -15.88 -9.42
C LYS A 78 -3.44 -14.76 -8.86
N LEU A 79 -2.89 -14.97 -7.66
CA LEU A 79 -1.91 -14.07 -7.07
C LEU A 79 -0.66 -13.98 -7.95
N THR A 80 -0.10 -12.77 -8.10
CA THR A 80 1.22 -12.59 -8.71
C THR A 80 2.24 -13.41 -7.90
N PRO A 81 3.19 -14.14 -8.50
CA PRO A 81 4.13 -15.01 -7.77
C PRO A 81 4.89 -14.31 -6.64
N GLY A 82 5.16 -13.01 -6.82
CA GLY A 82 5.74 -12.17 -5.79
C GLY A 82 4.83 -11.89 -4.59
N MET A 83 3.56 -12.29 -4.54
CA MET A 83 2.65 -11.98 -3.42
C MET A 83 2.38 -13.19 -2.52
N LEU A 84 2.90 -14.36 -2.89
CA LEU A 84 2.71 -15.64 -2.17
C LEU A 84 3.32 -15.67 -0.77
N PHE A 85 4.12 -14.66 -0.42
CA PHE A 85 4.79 -14.56 0.88
C PHE A 85 3.99 -13.79 1.93
N LEU A 86 2.87 -13.15 1.55
CA LEU A 86 2.00 -12.48 2.51
C LEU A 86 1.14 -13.52 3.21
N ASP A 87 1.72 -14.12 4.25
CA ASP A 87 1.03 -15.05 5.13
C ASP A 87 0.04 -14.31 6.04
N GLU A 88 -0.67 -15.08 6.88
CA GLU A 88 -1.66 -14.56 7.82
C GLU A 88 -1.05 -13.56 8.80
N VAL A 89 0.23 -13.70 9.15
CA VAL A 89 0.95 -12.76 10.02
C VAL A 89 1.14 -11.42 9.31
N ALA A 90 1.59 -11.42 8.06
CA ALA A 90 1.74 -10.20 7.28
C ALA A 90 0.40 -9.48 7.08
N ILE A 91 -0.68 -10.23 6.83
CA ILE A 91 -2.04 -9.69 6.74
C ILE A 91 -2.45 -9.08 8.08
N GLY A 92 -2.21 -9.75 9.19
CA GLY A 92 -2.49 -9.23 10.53
C GLY A 92 -1.79 -7.90 10.81
N MET A 93 -0.50 -7.79 10.49
CA MET A 93 0.26 -6.55 10.71
C MET A 93 -0.29 -5.38 9.90
N VAL A 94 -0.61 -5.60 8.63
CA VAL A 94 -1.23 -4.56 7.80
C VAL A 94 -2.61 -4.20 8.36
N THR A 95 -3.44 -5.20 8.66
CA THR A 95 -4.81 -5.03 9.15
C THR A 95 -4.83 -4.20 10.44
N TRP A 96 -3.93 -4.50 11.38
CA TRP A 96 -3.77 -3.76 12.63
C TRP A 96 -3.46 -2.28 12.41
N HIS A 97 -2.48 -1.97 11.52
CA HIS A 97 -2.14 -0.58 11.19
C HIS A 97 -3.34 0.18 10.62
N LEU A 98 -4.10 -0.44 9.72
CA LEU A 98 -5.25 0.20 9.08
C LEU A 98 -6.43 0.37 10.05
N ALA A 99 -6.67 -0.62 10.91
CA ALA A 99 -7.72 -0.57 11.93
C ALA A 99 -7.50 0.58 12.92
N LYS A 100 -6.25 0.80 13.34
CA LYS A 100 -5.84 1.95 14.16
C LYS A 100 -6.06 3.30 13.50
N LEU A 101 -5.94 3.37 12.17
CA LEU A 101 -6.16 4.60 11.41
C LEU A 101 -7.61 4.80 10.96
N GLY A 102 -8.50 3.83 11.20
CA GLY A 102 -9.87 3.89 10.68
C GLY A 102 -9.95 3.71 9.17
N ILE A 103 -8.97 3.05 8.56
CA ILE A 103 -8.90 2.83 7.11
C ILE A 103 -9.48 1.44 6.80
N TYR A 104 -10.63 1.41 6.13
CA TYR A 104 -11.29 0.15 5.76
C TYR A 104 -10.62 -0.52 4.57
N ILE A 105 -10.18 0.27 3.59
CA ILE A 105 -9.51 -0.19 2.37
C ILE A 105 -8.31 0.73 2.14
N TRP A 106 -7.12 0.17 2.07
CA TRP A 106 -5.94 0.99 1.85
C TRP A 106 -5.90 1.50 0.42
N GLY A 107 -5.73 2.82 0.28
CA GLY A 107 -5.61 3.51 -0.99
C GLY A 107 -5.39 4.99 -0.75
N PRO A 108 -4.19 5.52 -1.05
CA PRO A 108 -3.92 6.96 -0.99
C PRO A 108 -4.88 7.76 -1.88
N ASP A 109 -5.22 8.97 -1.45
CA ASP A 109 -5.95 9.91 -2.28
C ASP A 109 -5.02 10.52 -3.34
N LEU A 110 -5.14 10.00 -4.57
CA LEU A 110 -4.35 10.44 -5.73
C LEU A 110 -4.80 11.79 -6.31
N THR A 111 -5.87 12.39 -5.78
CA THR A 111 -6.32 13.75 -6.12
C THR A 111 -5.69 14.81 -5.23
N GLU A 112 -5.21 14.41 -4.05
CA GLU A 112 -4.52 15.24 -3.08
C GLU A 112 -2.99 15.22 -3.22
N THR A 113 -2.32 16.15 -2.53
CA THR A 113 -0.84 16.18 -2.49
C THR A 113 -0.28 15.00 -1.70
N ALA A 114 0.96 14.59 -2.00
CA ALA A 114 1.64 13.48 -1.29
C ALA A 114 1.82 13.74 0.22
N ASP A 115 1.81 15.01 0.64
CA ASP A 115 1.99 15.45 2.01
C ASP A 115 0.66 15.80 2.70
N SER A 116 -0.50 15.55 2.07
CA SER A 116 -1.78 15.61 2.75
C SER A 116 -1.78 14.68 3.96
N LEU A 117 -2.58 14.99 4.99
CA LEU A 117 -2.55 14.24 6.25
C LEU A 117 -2.92 12.76 6.02
N PHE A 118 -3.97 12.51 5.23
CA PHE A 118 -4.40 11.16 4.87
C PHE A 118 -3.31 10.41 4.08
N ASN A 119 -2.70 11.04 3.07
CA ASN A 119 -1.65 10.41 2.28
C ASN A 119 -0.40 10.12 3.09
N SER A 120 -0.05 11.00 4.03
CA SER A 120 1.05 10.80 4.97
C SER A 120 0.76 9.63 5.92
N ALA A 121 -0.49 9.46 6.37
CA ALA A 121 -0.91 8.33 7.19
C ALA A 121 -0.88 7.00 6.39
N CYS A 122 -1.39 7.00 5.15
CA CYS A 122 -1.29 5.84 4.25
C CYS A 122 0.16 5.42 4.01
N ARG A 123 1.06 6.40 3.80
CA ARG A 123 2.49 6.17 3.65
C ARG A 123 3.08 5.56 4.92
N LEU A 124 2.82 6.16 6.09
CA LEU A 124 3.37 5.68 7.36
C LEU A 124 2.93 4.23 7.64
N ALA A 125 1.64 3.93 7.47
CA ALA A 125 1.11 2.57 7.62
C ALA A 125 1.78 1.56 6.66
N ALA A 126 1.97 1.94 5.40
CA ALA A 126 2.63 1.09 4.41
C ALA A 126 4.10 0.83 4.75
N LEU A 127 4.84 1.86 5.18
CA LEU A 127 6.25 1.73 5.52
C LEU A 127 6.47 0.93 6.81
N LYS A 128 5.70 1.18 7.87
CA LYS A 128 5.82 0.44 9.14
C LYS A 128 5.52 -1.04 8.95
N SER A 129 4.37 -1.35 8.35
CA SER A 129 4.00 -2.74 8.07
C SER A 129 4.97 -3.42 7.11
N PHE A 130 5.51 -2.72 6.09
CA PHE A 130 6.55 -3.29 5.22
C PHE A 130 7.80 -3.67 6.02
N CYS A 131 8.28 -2.78 6.89
CA CYS A 131 9.48 -3.05 7.68
C CYS A 131 9.27 -4.21 8.65
N GLU A 132 8.14 -4.25 9.36
CA GLU A 132 7.80 -5.36 10.26
C GLU A 132 7.71 -6.69 9.53
N VAL A 133 6.99 -6.72 8.41
CA VAL A 133 6.86 -7.93 7.60
C VAL A 133 8.24 -8.34 7.06
N ALA A 134 9.04 -7.43 6.52
CA ALA A 134 10.38 -7.73 6.02
C ALA A 134 11.37 -8.22 7.09
N LEU A 135 11.21 -7.81 8.35
CA LEU A 135 12.00 -8.34 9.45
C LEU A 135 11.72 -9.84 9.70
N LEU A 136 10.47 -10.27 9.51
CA LEU A 136 10.00 -11.65 9.72
C LEU A 136 10.33 -12.61 8.58
N GLY A 137 10.86 -12.12 7.44
CA GLY A 137 11.48 -12.95 6.40
C GLY A 137 10.67 -13.38 5.14
N PRO A 138 9.43 -12.93 4.86
CA PRO A 138 8.71 -13.31 3.64
C PRO A 138 9.27 -12.65 2.37
N TYR A 139 9.88 -11.46 2.48
CA TYR A 139 10.55 -10.81 1.35
C TYR A 139 11.97 -11.37 1.17
N VAL A 140 12.05 -12.56 0.55
CA VAL A 140 13.32 -13.21 0.22
C VAL A 140 14.19 -12.22 -0.57
N ASN A 141 15.35 -11.84 -0.02
CA ASN A 141 16.36 -10.91 -0.57
C ASN A 141 16.25 -9.42 -0.20
N VAL A 142 15.39 -8.99 0.73
CA VAL A 142 15.47 -7.61 1.26
C VAL A 142 16.68 -7.47 2.18
N ASN A 143 17.63 -6.61 1.80
CA ASN A 143 18.72 -6.23 2.69
C ASN A 143 18.15 -5.40 3.85
N LYS A 144 18.12 -6.02 5.03
CA LYS A 144 17.55 -5.45 6.27
C LYS A 144 18.21 -4.13 6.69
N ALA A 145 19.43 -3.84 6.22
CA ALA A 145 20.11 -2.56 6.48
C ALA A 145 19.32 -1.34 5.96
N TYR A 146 18.43 -1.52 4.98
CA TYR A 146 17.62 -0.43 4.43
C TYR A 146 16.28 -0.23 5.13
N LEU A 147 15.84 -1.18 5.98
CA LEU A 147 14.53 -1.10 6.66
C LEU A 147 14.45 0.05 7.68
N ASN A 148 15.59 0.55 8.15
CA ASN A 148 15.65 1.70 9.06
C ASN A 148 15.86 3.03 8.31
N ASN A 149 16.05 3.03 6.99
CA ASN A 149 16.24 4.24 6.20
C ASN A 149 14.89 4.79 5.71
N PHE A 150 14.09 5.31 6.65
CA PHE A 150 12.77 5.90 6.36
C PHE A 150 12.79 7.01 5.30
N PRO A 151 13.81 7.89 5.20
CA PRO A 151 13.91 8.85 4.11
C PRO A 151 13.96 8.17 2.73
N LEU A 152 14.77 7.12 2.58
CA LEU A 152 14.89 6.37 1.33
C LEU A 152 13.60 5.60 1.01
N LEU A 153 12.99 4.96 2.01
CA LEU A 153 11.70 4.27 1.86
C LEU A 153 10.58 5.24 1.46
N THR A 154 10.53 6.42 2.08
CA THR A 154 9.59 7.50 1.75
C THR A 154 9.76 7.97 0.31
N MET A 155 11.00 8.16 -0.16
CA MET A 155 11.27 8.54 -1.54
C MET A 155 10.79 7.47 -2.53
N ALA A 156 11.08 6.20 -2.26
CA ALA A 156 10.64 5.09 -3.10
C ALA A 156 9.11 4.95 -3.12
N TYR A 157 8.47 5.07 -1.96
CA TYR A 157 7.02 5.11 -1.84
C TYR A 157 6.41 6.24 -2.67
N ASN A 158 6.87 7.48 -2.47
CA ASN A 158 6.33 8.64 -3.17
C ASN A 158 6.51 8.52 -4.69
N HIS A 159 7.66 8.00 -5.14
CA HIS A 159 7.89 7.73 -6.55
C HIS A 159 6.91 6.68 -7.11
N PHE A 160 6.67 5.58 -6.40
CA PHE A 160 5.74 4.54 -6.88
C PHE A 160 4.28 5.01 -6.84
N VAL A 161 3.83 5.59 -5.72
CA VAL A 161 2.42 5.95 -5.47
C VAL A 161 2.06 7.27 -6.15
N HIS A 162 2.72 8.36 -5.77
CA HIS A 162 2.32 9.72 -6.15
C HIS A 162 2.91 10.18 -7.49
N TYR A 163 3.92 9.50 -8.03
CA TYR A 163 4.42 9.75 -9.38
C TYR A 163 3.92 8.70 -10.39
N LEU A 164 4.33 7.43 -10.28
CA LEU A 164 3.98 6.41 -11.27
C LEU A 164 2.48 6.05 -11.27
N SER A 165 1.94 5.68 -10.10
CA SER A 165 0.55 5.21 -9.98
C SER A 165 -0.45 6.35 -10.22
N ALA A 166 -0.16 7.55 -9.69
CA ALA A 166 -0.95 8.75 -9.98
C ALA A 166 -0.96 9.11 -11.48
N ALA A 167 0.17 8.97 -12.19
CA ALA A 167 0.21 9.20 -13.63
C ALA A 167 -0.66 8.19 -14.40
N HIS A 168 -0.66 6.91 -13.99
CA HIS A 168 -1.54 5.90 -14.58
C HIS A 168 -3.02 6.19 -14.29
N PHE A 169 -3.34 6.52 -13.04
CA PHE A 169 -4.70 6.89 -12.62
C PHE A 169 -5.25 8.07 -13.43
N LYS A 170 -4.48 9.15 -13.54
CA LYS A 170 -4.87 10.34 -14.32
C LYS A 170 -5.07 10.03 -15.81
N LYS A 171 -4.22 9.17 -16.40
CA LYS A 171 -4.39 8.74 -17.80
C LYS A 171 -5.69 7.95 -17.98
N GLU A 172 -6.04 7.09 -17.04
CA GLU A 172 -7.27 6.30 -17.12
C GLU A 172 -8.52 7.19 -16.97
N LEU A 173 -8.49 8.18 -16.07
CA LEU A 173 -9.57 9.17 -15.94
C LEU A 173 -9.86 9.92 -17.24
N ILE A 174 -8.80 10.25 -18.01
CA ILE A 174 -8.94 10.98 -19.28
C ILE A 174 -9.40 10.06 -20.41
N LYS A 175 -8.89 8.82 -20.45
CA LYS A 175 -9.22 7.86 -21.51
C LYS A 175 -9.28 6.44 -20.96
N PRO A 176 -10.47 5.98 -20.53
CA PRO A 176 -10.67 4.62 -20.02
C PRO A 176 -10.16 3.56 -21.02
N GLY A 177 -9.48 2.54 -20.52
CA GLY A 177 -8.88 1.45 -21.29
C GLY A 177 -7.48 1.74 -21.87
N SER A 178 -6.93 2.94 -21.68
CA SER A 178 -5.62 3.30 -22.25
C SER A 178 -4.46 2.51 -21.63
N HIS A 179 -4.56 2.15 -20.36
CA HIS A 179 -3.51 1.37 -19.70
C HIS A 179 -3.41 -0.04 -20.28
N MET A 180 -4.55 -0.70 -20.54
CA MET A 180 -4.60 -2.03 -21.16
C MET A 180 -3.98 -2.04 -22.59
N LEU A 181 -4.18 -0.96 -23.36
CA LEU A 181 -3.63 -0.83 -24.72
C LEU A 181 -2.10 -0.64 -24.75
N VAL A 182 -1.52 0.04 -23.76
CA VAL A 182 -0.06 0.21 -23.66
C VAL A 182 0.61 -1.11 -23.28
N THR A 183 0.03 -1.87 -22.35
CA THR A 183 0.56 -3.18 -21.97
C THR A 183 0.54 -4.15 -23.16
N GLN A 184 -0.56 -4.22 -23.92
CA GLN A 184 -0.64 -5.09 -25.11
C GLN A 184 0.43 -4.75 -26.16
N ARG A 185 0.71 -3.47 -26.42
CA ARG A 185 1.78 -3.07 -27.37
C ARG A 185 3.18 -3.47 -26.90
N SER A 186 3.44 -3.46 -25.59
CA SER A 186 4.74 -3.86 -25.04
C SER A 186 5.00 -5.37 -25.07
N VAL A 187 3.94 -6.19 -25.12
CA VAL A 187 4.02 -7.66 -25.26
C VAL A 187 4.22 -8.06 -26.72
N ILE A 188 3.67 -7.31 -27.67
CA ILE A 188 3.79 -7.58 -29.12
C ILE A 188 5.20 -7.23 -29.66
N LEU A 189 5.97 -6.43 -28.93
CA LEU A 189 7.32 -5.98 -29.33
C LEU A 189 8.47 -6.75 -28.64
N ARG A 190 8.21 -7.94 -28.08
CA ARG A 190 9.24 -8.83 -27.54
C ARG A 190 9.34 -10.13 -28.32
#